data_AF-A0A9P5VHF6-F1
#
_entry.id   AF-A0A9P5VHF6-F1
#
_cell.length_a   1.000
_cell.length_b   1.000
_cell.length_c   1.000
_cell.angle_alpha   90.00
_cell.angle_beta   90.00
_cell.angle_gamma   90.00
#
_symmetry.space_group_name_H-M   'P 1'
#
loop_
_entity.id
_entity.type
_entity.pdbx_description
1 polymer ?
#
loop_
_entity_poly.entity_id
_entity_poly.type
_entity_poly.pdbx_seq_one_letter_code
_entity_poly.pdbx_strand_id
1 'polypeptide(L)'
;MNPAGGVGAQMAIQDAVALANWISTLQSPTPSDIETIFKEYRAERYPVAKSAFATSQMFKRLGAMNTASALTRAFFKRIPRWLLKKMLSRRDEARPQASFLPLVEDTGKSKPLPQPSLHKTLELFRVQSATASATTV
;
A
#
# COMPACT_ATOMS: atom_id res chain seq x y z
N MET A 1 0.53 -15.33 4.06
CA MET A 1 -0.19 -14.51 5.07
C MET A 1 -1.22 -15.38 5.77
N ASN A 2 -1.54 -15.12 7.04
CA ASN A 2 -2.61 -15.84 7.74
C ASN A 2 -3.96 -15.10 7.60
N PRO A 3 -5.07 -15.78 7.27
CA PRO A 3 -6.40 -15.16 7.16
C PRO A 3 -6.86 -14.42 8.42
N ALA A 4 -6.44 -14.87 9.62
CA ALA A 4 -6.80 -14.24 10.89
C ALA A 4 -6.33 -12.77 11.01
N GLY A 5 -5.34 -12.36 10.21
CA GLY A 5 -4.88 -10.97 10.16
C GLY A 5 -5.80 -10.03 9.38
N GLY A 6 -6.70 -10.54 8.53
CA GLY A 6 -7.63 -9.73 7.73
C GLY A 6 -6.97 -8.80 6.69
N VAL A 7 -5.67 -8.95 6.44
CA VAL A 7 -4.88 -8.03 5.59
C VAL A 7 -4.78 -8.45 4.12
N GLY A 8 -5.27 -9.64 3.75
CA GLY A 8 -5.10 -10.21 2.41
C GLY A 8 -5.64 -9.31 1.29
N ALA A 9 -6.94 -9.02 1.35
CA ALA A 9 -7.62 -8.20 0.34
C ALA A 9 -7.05 -6.77 0.26
N GLN A 10 -6.80 -6.15 1.42
CA GLN A 10 -6.24 -4.79 1.47
C GLN A 10 -4.87 -4.72 0.80
N MET A 11 -3.98 -5.69 1.06
CA MET A 11 -2.67 -5.73 0.42
C MET A 11 -2.78 -5.97 -1.08
N ALA A 12 -3.66 -6.89 -1.51
CA ALA A 12 -3.87 -7.17 -2.93
C ALA A 12 -4.35 -5.94 -3.72
N ILE A 13 -5.28 -5.16 -3.17
CA ILE A 13 -5.76 -3.92 -3.79
C ILE A 13 -4.64 -2.89 -3.90
N GLN A 14 -3.89 -2.70 -2.81
CA GLN A 14 -2.77 -1.75 -2.82
C GLN A 14 -1.65 -2.16 -3.79
N ASP A 15 -1.36 -3.46 -3.87
CA ASP A 15 -0.39 -4.04 -4.80
C ASP A 15 -0.84 -3.82 -6.26
N ALA A 16 -2.12 -4.09 -6.54
CA ALA A 16 -2.70 -3.88 -7.87
C ALA A 16 -2.61 -2.41 -8.31
N VAL A 17 -2.95 -1.47 -7.43
CA VAL A 17 -2.87 -0.03 -7.75
C VAL A 17 -1.43 0.42 -7.94
N ALA A 18 -0.50 0.02 -7.06
CA ALA A 18 0.90 0.37 -7.20
C ALA A 18 1.48 -0.17 -8.52
N LEU A 19 1.19 -1.42 -8.86
CA LEU A 19 1.64 -2.03 -10.10
C LEU A 19 1.01 -1.36 -11.33
N ALA A 20 -0.29 -1.04 -11.29
CA ALA A 20 -0.97 -0.34 -12.37
C ALA A 20 -0.34 1.03 -12.65
N ASN A 21 0.02 1.77 -11.59
CA ASN A 21 0.72 3.05 -11.73
C ASN A 21 2.05 2.88 -12.46
N TRP A 22 2.85 1.89 -12.09
CA TRP A 22 4.12 1.64 -12.75
C TRP A 22 3.96 1.20 -14.21
N ILE A 23 3.05 0.26 -14.48
CA ILE A 23 2.78 -0.23 -15.84
C ILE A 23 2.27 0.91 -16.74
N SER A 24 1.47 1.82 -16.21
CA SER A 24 0.91 2.94 -16.99
C SER A 24 1.95 3.91 -17.54
N THR A 25 3.18 3.88 -17.03
CA THR A 25 4.28 4.73 -17.53
C THR A 25 5.07 4.12 -18.68
N LEU A 26 4.84 2.84 -19.02
CA LEU A 26 5.52 2.16 -20.12
C LEU A 26 5.06 2.72 -21.47
N GLN A 27 5.99 3.31 -22.23
CA GLN A 27 5.75 3.72 -23.62
C GLN A 27 6.02 2.58 -24.62
N SER A 28 7.01 1.73 -24.34
CA SER A 28 7.33 0.53 -25.11
C SER A 28 7.64 -0.61 -24.14
N PRO A 29 7.01 -1.80 -24.27
CA PRO A 29 7.21 -2.90 -23.34
C PRO A 29 8.50 -3.65 -23.68
N THR A 30 9.66 -3.01 -23.47
CA THR A 30 10.93 -3.73 -23.55
C THR A 30 11.14 -4.58 -22.29
N PRO A 31 11.82 -5.74 -22.38
CA PRO A 31 12.11 -6.54 -21.20
C PRO A 31 12.86 -5.77 -20.09
N SER A 32 13.77 -4.86 -20.48
CA SER A 32 14.53 -4.02 -19.56
C SER A 32 13.64 -3.05 -18.77
N ASP A 33 12.64 -2.45 -19.42
CA ASP A 33 11.72 -1.51 -18.77
C ASP A 33 10.78 -2.24 -17.81
N ILE A 34 10.32 -3.43 -18.21
CA ILE A 34 9.51 -4.31 -17.36
C ILE A 34 10.30 -4.69 -16.09
N GLU A 35 11.54 -5.14 -16.22
CA GLU A 35 12.38 -5.48 -15.07
C GLU A 35 12.59 -4.29 -14.12
N THR A 36 12.80 -3.10 -14.68
CA THR A 36 12.99 -1.86 -13.90
C THR A 36 11.75 -1.52 -13.09
N ILE A 37 10.56 -1.61 -13.70
CA ILE A 37 9.29 -1.41 -12.98
C ILE A 37 9.07 -2.43 -11.88
N PHE A 38 9.33 -3.72 -12.14
CA PHE A 38 9.18 -4.75 -11.11
C PHE A 38 10.16 -4.56 -9.95
N LYS A 39 11.37 -4.03 -10.20
CA LYS A 39 12.31 -3.64 -9.14
C LYS A 39 11.76 -2.51 -8.28
N GLU A 40 11.23 -1.45 -8.90
CA GLU A 40 10.62 -0.31 -8.19
C GLU A 40 9.38 -0.72 -7.39
N TYR A 41 8.46 -1.47 -8.02
CA TYR A 41 7.29 -2.05 -7.36
C TYR A 41 7.68 -2.89 -6.15
N ARG A 42 8.69 -3.76 -6.29
CA ARG A 42 9.18 -4.59 -5.20
C ARG A 42 9.79 -3.74 -4.08
N ALA A 43 10.56 -2.71 -4.40
CA ALA A 43 11.16 -1.82 -3.41
C ALA A 43 10.09 -1.10 -2.57
N GLU A 44 8.99 -0.68 -3.19
CA GLU A 44 7.86 -0.04 -2.52
C GLU A 44 7.03 -1.02 -1.67
N ARG A 45 6.66 -2.18 -2.23
CA ARG A 45 5.63 -3.06 -1.64
C ARG A 45 6.17 -4.19 -0.76
N TYR A 46 7.38 -4.69 -1.03
CA TYR A 46 8.00 -5.76 -0.23
C TYR A 46 8.10 -5.45 1.27
N PRO A 47 8.57 -4.27 1.73
CA PRO A 47 8.65 -3.98 3.16
C PRO A 47 7.27 -3.96 3.82
N VAL A 48 6.26 -3.40 3.13
CA VAL A 48 4.87 -3.37 3.61
C VAL A 48 4.32 -4.79 3.72
N ALA A 49 4.48 -5.61 2.69
CA ALA A 49 4.03 -7.00 2.69
C ALA A 49 4.69 -7.83 3.81
N LYS A 50 5.99 -7.63 4.07
CA LYS A 50 6.71 -8.29 5.17
C LYS A 50 6.15 -7.89 6.54
N SER A 51 5.85 -6.61 6.74
CA SER A 51 5.24 -6.12 7.99
C SER A 51 3.80 -6.65 8.19
N ALA A 52 3.01 -6.70 7.12
CA ALA A 52 1.66 -7.25 7.12
C ALA A 52 1.67 -8.75 7.41
N PHE A 53 2.64 -9.49 6.87
CA PHE A 53 2.85 -10.90 7.18
C PHE A 53 3.14 -11.12 8.67
N ALA A 54 4.11 -10.40 9.24
CA ALA A 54 4.43 -10.50 10.66
C ALA A 54 3.21 -10.19 11.55
N THR A 55 2.47 -9.14 11.20
CA THR A 55 1.21 -8.77 11.88
C THR A 55 0.18 -9.89 11.79
N SER A 56 -0.02 -10.49 10.61
CA SER A 56 -0.97 -11.60 10.44
C SER A 56 -0.64 -12.82 11.31
N GLN A 57 0.65 -13.09 11.54
CA GLN A 57 1.09 -14.17 12.41
C GLN A 57 0.88 -13.86 13.89
N MET A 58 0.98 -12.58 14.29
CA MET A 58 0.59 -12.16 15.64
C MET A 58 -0.91 -12.40 15.87
N PHE A 59 -1.77 -12.03 14.91
CA PHE A 59 -3.22 -12.26 15.04
C PHE A 59 -3.58 -13.74 15.05
N LYS A 60 -2.85 -14.61 14.33
CA LYS A 60 -3.00 -16.07 14.46
C LYS A 60 -2.85 -16.53 15.91
N ARG A 61 -1.94 -15.94 16.68
CA ARG A 61 -1.74 -16.30 18.09
C ARG A 61 -2.97 -15.99 18.95
N LEU A 62 -3.85 -15.06 18.58
CA LEU A 62 -5.05 -14.79 19.38
C LEU A 62 -6.01 -15.99 19.44
N GLY A 63 -6.09 -16.76 18.36
CA GLY A 63 -6.94 -17.96 18.27
C GLY A 63 -6.33 -19.25 18.81
N ALA A 64 -5.03 -19.26 19.14
CA ALA A 64 -4.36 -20.46 19.62
C ALA A 64 -4.60 -20.70 21.13
N MET A 65 -4.63 -21.96 21.56
CA MET A 65 -4.84 -22.38 22.96
C MET A 65 -3.53 -22.60 23.74
N ASN A 66 -2.52 -21.75 23.53
CA ASN A 66 -1.28 -21.81 24.29
C ASN A 66 -1.21 -20.68 25.36
N THR A 67 -0.31 -20.81 26.32
CA THR A 67 -0.13 -19.85 27.42
C THR A 67 0.28 -18.46 26.92
N ALA A 68 1.14 -18.40 25.89
CA ALA A 68 1.53 -17.14 25.24
C ALA A 68 0.34 -16.42 24.58
N SER A 69 -0.61 -17.16 24.03
CA SER A 69 -1.85 -16.67 23.44
C SER A 69 -2.82 -16.17 24.51
N ALA A 70 -2.86 -16.81 25.68
CA ALA A 70 -3.64 -16.33 26.81
C ALA A 70 -3.13 -14.95 27.30
N LEU A 71 -1.80 -14.78 27.40
CA LEU A 71 -1.19 -13.49 27.71
C LEU A 71 -1.51 -12.44 26.64
N THR A 72 -1.39 -12.81 25.37
CA THR A 72 -1.72 -11.91 24.24
C THR A 72 -3.18 -11.47 24.30
N ARG A 73 -4.12 -12.39 24.55
CA ARG A 73 -5.55 -12.05 24.73
C ARG A 73 -5.80 -11.15 25.93
N ALA A 74 -5.13 -11.40 27.07
CA ALA A 74 -5.24 -10.57 28.26
C ALA A 74 -4.76 -9.13 27.99
N PHE A 75 -3.67 -8.98 27.23
CA PHE A 75 -3.20 -7.67 26.77
C PHE A 75 -4.23 -6.99 25.86
N PHE A 76 -4.70 -7.67 24.81
CA PHE A 76 -5.69 -7.12 23.87
C PHE A 76 -7.02 -6.73 24.55
N LYS A 77 -7.48 -7.50 25.54
CA LYS A 77 -8.70 -7.20 26.32
C LYS A 77 -8.55 -5.92 27.16
N ARG A 78 -7.32 -5.55 27.52
CA ARG A 78 -7.02 -4.37 28.34
C ARG A 78 -6.58 -3.15 27.52
N ILE A 79 -6.57 -3.23 26.19
CA ILE A 79 -6.23 -2.09 25.33
C ILE A 79 -7.28 -0.98 25.53
N PRO A 80 -6.86 0.25 25.89
CA PRO A 80 -7.78 1.37 25.99
C PRO A 80 -8.45 1.68 24.65
N ARG A 81 -9.74 2.03 24.67
CA ARG A 81 -10.53 2.30 23.44
C ARG A 81 -9.91 3.38 22.55
N TRP A 82 -9.31 4.42 23.14
CA TRP A 82 -8.65 5.48 22.38
C TRP A 82 -7.43 4.97 21.60
N LEU A 83 -6.68 4.03 22.17
CA LEU A 83 -5.51 3.43 21.54
C LEU A 83 -5.95 2.50 20.40
N LEU A 84 -6.96 1.67 20.65
CA LEU A 84 -7.56 0.82 19.62
C LEU A 84 -8.08 1.67 18.45
N LYS A 85 -8.79 2.77 18.74
CA LYS A 85 -9.26 3.72 17.72
C LYS A 85 -8.10 4.29 16.92
N LYS A 86 -7.02 4.74 17.58
CA LYS A 86 -5.82 5.26 16.91
C LYS A 86 -5.15 4.20 16.02
N MET A 87 -5.05 2.96 16.47
CA MET A 87 -4.51 1.85 15.68
C MET A 87 -5.36 1.54 14.44
N LEU A 88 -6.69 1.58 14.58
CA LEU A 88 -7.61 1.36 13.47
C LEU A 88 -7.55 2.52 12.47
N SER A 89 -7.59 3.78 12.93
CA SER A 89 -7.49 4.95 12.05
C SER A 89 -6.21 4.98 11.22
N ARG A 90 -5.08 4.51 11.76
CA ARG A 90 -3.82 4.37 11.00
C ARG A 90 -3.94 3.40 9.81
N ARG A 91 -4.80 2.38 9.89
CA ARG A 91 -5.03 1.46 8.76
C ARG A 91 -5.83 2.12 7.64
N ASP A 92 -6.70 3.06 7.99
CA ASP A 92 -7.54 3.79 7.04
C ASP A 92 -6.78 4.89 6.30
N GLU A 93 -5.56 5.24 6.74
CA GLU A 93 -4.69 6.23 6.07
C GLU A 93 -4.14 5.69 4.73
N ALA A 94 -4.06 4.38 4.55
CA ALA A 94 -3.56 3.76 3.32
C ALA A 94 -4.63 3.77 2.22
N ARG A 95 -4.73 4.90 1.51
CA ARG A 95 -5.72 5.19 0.46
C ARG A 95 -5.01 5.27 -0.91
N PRO A 96 -4.72 4.13 -1.56
CA PRO A 96 -3.98 4.12 -2.83
C PRO A 96 -4.83 4.75 -3.95
N GLN A 97 -4.19 5.52 -4.82
CA GLN A 97 -4.82 6.12 -6.00
C GLN A 97 -4.07 5.73 -7.27
N ALA A 98 -4.82 5.66 -8.38
CA ALA A 98 -4.26 5.46 -9.71
C ALA A 98 -3.77 6.80 -10.28
N SER A 99 -2.53 6.88 -10.73
CA SER A 99 -1.90 8.12 -11.19
C SER A 99 -2.37 8.61 -12.55
N PHE A 100 -2.89 7.70 -13.39
CA PHE A 100 -3.45 8.00 -14.71
C PHE A 100 -4.92 8.45 -14.65
N LEU A 101 -5.54 8.44 -13.47
CA LEU A 101 -6.91 8.95 -13.25
C LEU A 101 -6.87 10.33 -12.58
N PRO A 102 -7.93 11.14 -12.73
CA PRO A 102 -8.09 12.36 -11.94
C PRO A 102 -7.97 12.06 -10.45
N LEU A 103 -7.09 12.79 -9.76
CA LEU A 103 -6.87 12.61 -8.33
C LEU A 103 -8.12 13.02 -7.55
N VAL A 104 -8.48 12.20 -6.57
CA VAL A 104 -9.62 12.48 -5.69
C VAL A 104 -9.20 13.48 -4.63
N GLU A 105 -10.00 14.53 -4.44
CA GLU A 105 -9.80 15.52 -3.39
C GLU A 105 -9.85 14.85 -2.00
N ASP A 106 -8.87 15.16 -1.15
CA ASP A 106 -8.82 14.63 0.21
C ASP A 106 -9.75 15.40 1.14
N THR A 107 -10.95 14.88 1.36
CA THR A 107 -11.93 15.38 2.33
C THR A 107 -11.77 14.74 3.72
N GLY A 108 -10.73 13.91 3.90
CA GLY A 108 -10.49 13.14 5.12
C GLY A 108 -9.95 13.97 6.28
N LYS A 109 -10.26 13.55 7.52
CA LYS A 109 -9.69 14.17 8.74
C LYS A 109 -8.20 13.85 8.93
N SER A 110 -7.72 12.75 8.37
CA SER A 110 -6.32 12.32 8.42
C SER A 110 -5.75 12.28 7.02
N LYS A 111 -4.56 12.84 6.82
CA LYS A 111 -3.88 12.82 5.52
C LYS A 111 -3.57 11.38 5.08
N PRO A 112 -3.64 11.07 3.77
CA PRO A 112 -3.30 9.75 3.28
C PRO A 112 -1.80 9.49 3.47
N LEU A 113 -1.44 8.22 3.62
CA LEU A 113 -0.04 7.83 3.65
C LEU A 113 0.59 8.12 2.28
N PRO A 114 1.83 8.67 2.21
CA PRO A 114 2.50 8.88 0.94
C PRO A 114 2.63 7.57 0.16
N GLN A 115 2.26 7.61 -1.12
CA GLN A 115 2.37 6.50 -2.05
C GLN A 115 3.50 6.81 -3.06
N PRO A 116 4.67 6.16 -2.95
CA PRO A 116 5.81 6.42 -3.84
C PRO A 116 5.47 6.27 -5.33
N SER A 117 4.75 5.22 -5.70
CA SER A 117 4.30 4.99 -7.07
C SER A 117 3.48 6.15 -7.63
N LEU A 118 2.60 6.76 -6.82
CA LEU A 118 1.75 7.87 -7.26
C LEU A 118 2.58 9.10 -7.63
N HIS A 119 3.47 9.54 -6.74
CA HIS A 119 4.26 10.75 -6.96
C HIS A 119 5.22 10.61 -8.14
N LYS A 120 5.95 9.50 -8.21
CA LYS A 120 6.92 9.26 -9.29
C LYS A 120 6.25 9.17 -10.66
N THR A 121 5.12 8.49 -10.76
CA THR A 121 4.44 8.30 -12.05
C THR A 121 3.71 9.56 -12.52
N LEU A 122 3.17 10.38 -11.60
CA LEU A 122 2.63 11.70 -11.94
C LEU A 122 3.71 12.63 -12.50
N GLU A 123 4.93 12.59 -11.95
CA GLU A 123 6.06 13.33 -12.49
C GLU A 123 6.42 12.87 -13.91
N LEU A 124 6.44 11.56 -14.15
CA LEU A 124 6.66 11.01 -15.49
C LEU A 124 5.59 11.48 -16.48
N PHE A 125 4.31 11.48 -16.11
CA PHE A 125 3.24 11.99 -16.98
C PHE A 125 3.37 13.49 -17.27
N ARG A 126 3.83 14.29 -16.31
CA ARG A 126 4.10 15.72 -16.53
C ARG A 126 5.24 15.92 -17.53
N VAL A 127 6.31 15.12 -17.43
CA VAL A 127 7.43 15.18 -18.38
C VAL A 127 6.96 14.76 -19.78
N GLN A 128 6.22 13.65 -19.88
CA GLN A 128 5.72 13.14 -21.16
C GLN A 128 4.77 14.12 -21.87
N SER A 129 3.84 14.73 -21.13
CA SER A 129 2.93 15.75 -21.68
C SER A 129 3.65 17.01 -22.13
N ALA A 130 4.71 17.42 -21.43
CA ALA A 130 5.56 18.53 -21.84
C ALA A 130 6.34 18.21 -23.14
N THR A 131 6.93 17.01 -23.24
CA THR A 131 7.65 16.59 -24.46
C THR A 131 6.72 16.50 -25.68
N ALA A 132 5.52 15.93 -25.52
CA ALA A 132 4.54 15.84 -26.61
C ALA A 132 4.11 17.23 -27.13
N SER A 133 3.96 18.20 -26.22
CA SER A 133 3.61 19.58 -26.58
C SER A 133 4.74 20.29 -27.34
N ALA A 134 6.00 19.98 -27.04
CA ALA A 134 7.18 20.58 -27.69
C ALA A 134 7.45 20.03 -29.10
N THR A 135 7.06 18.79 -29.41
CA THR A 135 7.24 18.19 -30.74
C THR A 135 6.19 18.62 -31.77
N THR A 136 5.11 19.26 -31.32
CA THR A 136 3.97 19.66 -32.18
C THR A 136 4.10 21.11 -32.69
N VAL A 137 5.23 21.77 -32.46
CA VAL A 137 5.58 23.12 -32.94
C VAL A 137 6.73 23.03 -33.93
#